data_AF-D4KCG1-F1
#
_entry.id   AF-D4KCG1-F1
#
_cell.length_a   1.000
_cell.length_b   1.000
_cell.length_c   1.000
_cell.angle_alpha   90.00
_cell.angle_beta   90.00
_cell.angle_gamma   90.00
#
_symmetry.space_group_name_H-M   'P 1'
#
loop_
_entity.id
_entity.type
_entity.pdbx_description
1 polymer ?
#
loop_
_entity_poly.entity_id
_entity_poly.type
_entity_poly.pdbx_seq_one_letter_code
_entity_poly.pdbx_strand_id
1 'polypeptide(L)'
;MICKILIRVRHEFEGSKDIWMWTGYTWEELIQQAAEELKYQTIPTTVTIIRNINVLVDGPYIESKRDISLPYMGSSNQRVIGCNKSFALRRPVLWWTPEEKKGK
;
A
#
# COMPACT_ATOMS: atom_id res chain seq x y z
N MET A 1 14.66 8.82 3.84
CA MET A 1 15.37 7.97 2.86
C MET A 1 14.44 7.43 1.79
N ILE A 2 13.33 6.76 2.15
CA ILE A 2 12.40 6.14 1.20
C ILE A 2 11.72 7.12 0.22
N CYS A 3 11.27 8.30 0.68
CA CYS A 3 10.61 9.28 -0.20
C CYS A 3 11.52 9.72 -1.36
N LYS A 4 12.83 9.84 -1.12
CA LYS A 4 13.80 10.20 -2.18
C LYS A 4 13.86 9.12 -3.27
N ILE A 5 13.81 7.85 -2.88
CA ILE A 5 13.80 6.72 -3.83
C ILE A 5 12.51 6.73 -4.64
N LEU A 6 11.36 6.88 -3.97
CA LEU A 6 10.06 6.93 -4.64
C LEU A 6 9.99 8.05 -5.68
N ILE A 7 10.39 9.27 -5.29
CA ILE A 7 10.41 10.42 -6.19
C ILE A 7 11.34 10.18 -7.37
N ARG A 8 12.54 9.64 -7.13
CA ARG A 8 13.48 9.32 -8.20
C ARG A 8 12.91 8.27 -9.16
N VAL A 9 12.36 7.17 -8.66
CA VAL A 9 11.75 6.13 -9.53
C VAL A 9 10.60 6.72 -10.35
N ARG A 10 9.77 7.59 -9.77
CA ARG A 10 8.70 8.26 -10.52
C ARG A 10 9.22 9.16 -11.63
N HIS A 11 10.30 9.89 -11.37
CA HIS A 11 10.94 10.76 -12.34
C HIS A 11 11.62 9.97 -13.47
N GLU A 12 12.51 9.04 -13.13
CA GLU A 12 13.35 8.30 -14.09
C GLU A 12 12.55 7.40 -15.02
N PHE A 13 11.39 6.90 -14.55
CA PHE A 13 10.52 6.02 -15.33
C PHE A 13 9.22 6.70 -15.75
N GLU A 14 9.08 8.02 -15.58
CA GLU A 14 7.90 8.80 -16.00
C GLU A 14 6.55 8.18 -15.58
N GLY A 15 6.53 7.58 -14.39
CA GLY A 15 5.34 6.88 -13.87
C GLY A 15 4.97 5.56 -14.58
N SER A 16 5.78 5.07 -15.53
CA SER A 16 5.52 3.86 -16.31
C SER A 16 5.74 2.55 -15.55
N LYS A 17 6.28 2.62 -14.32
CA LYS A 17 6.54 1.47 -13.46
C LYS A 17 5.63 1.50 -12.24
N ASP A 18 5.06 0.34 -11.93
CA ASP A 18 4.32 0.16 -10.70
C ASP A 18 5.26 0.03 -9.51
N ILE A 19 4.93 0.72 -8.42
CA ILE A 19 5.61 0.61 -7.14
C ILE A 19 4.68 -0.10 -6.16
N TRP A 20 5.16 -1.22 -5.64
CA TRP A 20 4.49 -2.03 -4.64
C TRP A 20 5.18 -1.86 -3.29
N MET A 21 4.42 -1.88 -2.20
CA MET A 21 4.98 -1.72 -0.87
C MET A 21 4.29 -2.61 0.15
N TRP A 22 5.09 -3.33 0.94
CA TRP A 22 4.67 -4.08 2.12
C TRP A 22 5.13 -3.31 3.34
N THR A 23 4.20 -2.96 4.23
CA THR A 23 4.49 -2.09 5.38
C THR A 23 4.32 -2.77 6.72
N GLY A 24 3.45 -3.78 6.81
CA GLY A 24 2.98 -4.32 8.09
C GLY A 24 1.90 -3.46 8.78
N TYR A 25 1.66 -2.25 8.28
CA TYR A 25 0.59 -1.36 8.73
C TYR A 25 -0.64 -1.50 7.84
N THR A 26 -1.80 -1.34 8.41
CA THR A 26 -3.06 -1.23 7.69
C THR A 26 -3.18 0.12 6.98
N TRP A 27 -3.99 0.17 5.92
CA TRP A 27 -4.38 1.41 5.24
C TRP A 27 -4.90 2.44 6.23
N GLU A 28 -5.75 2.03 7.17
CA GLU A 28 -6.35 2.91 8.17
C GLU A 28 -5.29 3.51 9.10
N GLU A 29 -4.34 2.72 9.60
CA GLU A 29 -3.21 3.22 10.41
C GLU A 29 -2.36 4.22 9.63
N LEU A 30 -2.07 3.95 8.36
CA LEU A 30 -1.28 4.85 7.51
C LEU A 30 -2.02 6.17 7.21
N ILE A 31 -3.33 6.13 6.99
CA ILE A 31 -4.14 7.35 6.80
C ILE A 31 -4.20 8.16 8.10
N GLN A 32 -4.33 7.50 9.25
CA GLN A 32 -4.30 8.15 10.55
C GLN A 32 -2.95 8.83 10.80
N GLN A 33 -1.85 8.12 10.58
CA GLN A 33 -0.49 8.67 10.70
C GLN A 33 -0.28 9.87 9.76
N ALA A 34 -0.75 9.78 8.51
CA ALA A 34 -0.72 10.89 7.57
C ALA A 34 -1.51 12.12 8.07
N ALA A 35 -2.69 11.91 8.66
CA ALA A 35 -3.49 12.99 9.23
C ALA A 35 -2.80 13.66 10.43
N GLU A 36 -2.14 12.86 11.27
CA GLU A 36 -1.34 13.35 12.39
C GLU A 36 -0.13 14.17 11.93
N GLU A 37 0.63 13.68 10.94
CA GLU A 37 1.76 14.42 10.37
C GLU A 37 1.34 15.81 9.88
N LEU A 38 0.21 15.89 9.17
CA LEU A 38 -0.35 17.16 8.70
C LEU A 38 -0.80 18.06 9.84
N LYS A 39 -1.45 17.50 10.86
CA LYS A 39 -1.93 18.24 12.04
C LYS A 39 -0.80 18.87 12.83
N TYR A 40 0.31 18.15 13.01
CA TYR A 40 1.45 18.61 13.79
C TYR A 40 2.51 19.35 12.94
N GLN A 41 2.19 19.70 11.69
CA GLN A 41 3.08 20.38 10.75
C GLN A 41 4.45 19.70 10.60
N THR A 42 4.48 18.37 10.75
CA THR A 42 5.69 17.60 10.48
C THR A 42 5.84 17.40 8.97
N ILE A 43 7.04 17.00 8.54
CA ILE A 43 7.27 16.67 7.13
C ILE A 43 6.35 15.47 6.79
N PRO A 44 5.42 15.59 5.82
CA PRO A 44 4.37 14.61 5.59
C PRO A 44 4.89 13.39 4.81
N THR A 45 5.73 12.59 5.47
CA THR A 45 6.40 11.45 4.87
C THR A 45 5.42 10.36 4.46
N THR A 46 4.41 10.09 5.28
CA THR A 46 3.42 9.04 5.03
C THR A 46 2.55 9.41 3.83
N VAL A 47 2.07 10.67 3.78
CA VAL A 47 1.35 11.19 2.60
C VAL A 47 2.19 11.06 1.34
N THR A 48 3.48 11.43 1.42
CA THR A 48 4.39 11.34 0.27
C THR A 48 4.53 9.89 -0.19
N ILE A 49 4.68 8.94 0.72
CA ILE A 49 4.81 7.53 0.40
C ILE A 49 3.54 7.00 -0.26
N ILE A 50 2.38 7.12 0.38
CA ILE A 50 1.13 6.51 -0.11
C ILE A 50 0.74 7.11 -1.47
N ARG A 51 0.96 8.41 -1.70
CA ARG A 51 0.69 9.06 -3.00
C ARG A 51 1.62 8.61 -4.13
N ASN A 52 2.77 8.04 -3.81
CA ASN A 52 3.77 7.64 -4.79
C ASN A 52 3.85 6.12 -5.00
N ILE A 53 2.94 5.32 -4.44
CA ILE A 53 2.86 3.87 -4.69
C ILE A 53 1.57 3.50 -5.45
N ASN A 54 1.60 2.39 -6.19
CA ASN A 54 0.44 1.89 -6.93
C ASN A 54 -0.35 0.87 -6.11
N VAL A 55 0.37 -0.02 -5.42
CA VAL A 55 -0.21 -1.12 -4.66
C VAL A 55 0.41 -1.17 -3.27
N LEU A 56 -0.45 -1.25 -2.26
CA LEU A 56 -0.08 -1.46 -0.86
C LEU A 56 -0.50 -2.88 -0.47
N VAL A 57 0.44 -3.68 0.02
CA VAL A 57 0.10 -4.88 0.77
C VAL A 57 0.14 -4.54 2.25
N ASP A 58 -1.03 -4.54 2.85
CA ASP A 58 -1.26 -3.95 4.17
C ASP A 58 -1.49 -5.00 5.26
N GLY A 59 -1.25 -4.60 6.50
CA GLY A 59 -1.39 -5.43 7.69
C GLY A 59 -0.17 -6.32 8.01
N PRO A 60 -0.02 -6.72 9.28
CA PRO A 60 1.14 -7.49 9.75
C PRO A 60 1.09 -8.92 9.23
N TYR A 61 2.26 -9.54 9.10
CA TYR A 61 2.34 -10.98 8.90
C TYR A 61 1.96 -11.72 10.19
N ILE A 62 1.07 -12.71 10.08
CA ILE A 62 0.62 -13.53 11.21
C ILE A 62 0.85 -15.00 10.88
N GLU A 63 1.75 -15.66 11.63
CA GLU A 63 2.15 -17.05 11.38
C GLU A 63 0.95 -18.02 11.44
N SER A 64 0.03 -17.84 12.39
CA SER A 64 -1.19 -18.68 12.48
C SER A 64 -2.17 -18.51 11.32
N LYS A 65 -1.98 -17.47 10.51
CA LYS A 65 -2.76 -17.18 9.29
C LYS A 65 -1.92 -17.35 8.02
N ARG A 66 -0.74 -17.93 8.13
CA ARG A 66 0.16 -18.15 7.01
C ARG A 66 -0.52 -18.99 5.93
N ASP A 67 -0.48 -18.50 4.70
CA ASP A 67 -0.99 -19.22 3.54
C ASP A 67 -0.14 -18.88 2.31
N ILE A 68 0.71 -19.84 1.91
CA ILE A 68 1.62 -19.70 0.77
C ILE A 68 0.92 -19.73 -0.59
N SER A 69 -0.38 -20.07 -0.61
CA SER A 69 -1.18 -20.11 -1.83
C SER A 69 -1.73 -18.73 -2.21
N LEU A 70 -1.61 -17.72 -1.32
CA LEU A 70 -2.05 -16.35 -1.54
C LEU A 70 -1.00 -15.57 -2.37
N PRO A 71 -1.34 -15.11 -3.57
CA PRO A 71 -0.54 -14.15 -4.30
C PRO A 71 -0.25 -12.89 -3.47
N TYR A 72 1.01 -12.46 -3.48
CA TYR A 72 1.48 -11.19 -2.90
C TYR A 72 1.37 -11.05 -1.38
N MET A 73 0.78 -12.02 -0.67
CA MET A 73 0.52 -11.97 0.77
C MET A 73 1.10 -13.20 1.45
N GLY A 74 1.66 -13.01 2.65
CA GLY A 74 2.17 -14.11 3.46
C GLY A 74 1.11 -14.70 4.40
N SER A 75 0.11 -13.90 4.78
CA SER A 75 -0.95 -14.32 5.69
C SER A 75 -2.33 -13.77 5.28
N SER A 76 -3.38 -14.53 5.57
CA SER A 76 -4.75 -14.27 5.09
C SER A 76 -5.44 -13.03 5.68
N ASN A 77 -4.84 -12.39 6.68
CA ASN A 77 -5.30 -11.09 7.20
C ASN A 77 -4.80 -9.90 6.39
N GLN A 78 -3.82 -10.07 5.51
CA GLN A 78 -3.29 -8.99 4.70
C GLN A 78 -4.25 -8.67 3.55
N ARG A 79 -4.18 -7.45 3.03
CA ARG A 79 -4.97 -7.04 1.85
C ARG A 79 -4.05 -6.45 0.79
N VAL A 80 -4.36 -6.72 -0.48
CA VAL A 80 -3.68 -6.08 -1.63
C VAL A 80 -4.55 -4.91 -2.09
N ILE A 81 -4.13 -3.69 -1.80
CA ILE A 81 -4.91 -2.46 -1.99
C ILE A 81 -4.35 -1.65 -3.16
N GLY A 82 -5.23 -1.20 -4.06
CA GLY A 82 -4.86 -0.30 -5.15
C GLY A 82 -4.95 1.16 -4.71
N CYS A 83 -3.82 1.83 -4.53
CA CYS A 83 -3.74 3.15 -3.91
C CYS A 83 -4.47 4.24 -4.73
N ASN A 84 -4.27 4.27 -6.05
CA ASN A 84 -4.90 5.28 -6.93
C ASN A 84 -6.44 5.23 -6.84
N LYS A 85 -7.03 4.04 -6.97
CA LYS A 85 -8.48 3.84 -6.83
C LYS A 85 -8.97 4.17 -5.42
N SER A 86 -8.18 3.79 -4.42
CA SER A 86 -8.52 4.04 -3.01
C SER A 86 -8.56 5.52 -2.66
N PHE A 87 -7.64 6.32 -3.20
CA PHE A 87 -7.67 7.78 -3.04
C PHE A 87 -8.87 8.41 -3.74
N ALA A 88 -9.16 8.01 -4.98
CA ALA A 88 -10.29 8.54 -5.73
C ALA A 88 -11.62 8.30 -5.00
N LEU A 89 -11.78 7.13 -4.37
CA LEU A 89 -12.99 6.73 -3.65
C LEU A 89 -12.95 7.00 -2.14
N ARG A 90 -11.85 7.55 -1.62
CA ARG A 90 -11.63 7.83 -0.19
C ARG A 90 -11.88 6.64 0.75
N ARG A 91 -11.58 5.43 0.28
CA ARG A 91 -11.69 4.17 1.04
C ARG A 91 -10.74 3.13 0.44
N PRO A 92 -10.28 2.12 1.21
CA PRO A 92 -9.48 1.05 0.62
C PRO A 92 -10.27 0.32 -0.47
N VAL A 93 -9.63 0.13 -1.62
CA VAL A 93 -10.14 -0.61 -2.77
C VAL A 93 -9.16 -1.73 -3.07
N LEU A 94 -9.64 -2.97 -3.03
CA LEU A 94 -8.81 -4.14 -3.30
C LEU A 94 -8.35 -4.12 -4.75
N TRP A 95 -7.05 -4.30 -4.95
CA TRP A 95 -6.44 -4.51 -6.27
C TRP A 95 -6.51 -5.98 -6.68
N TRP A 96 -6.52 -6.89 -5.70
CA TRP A 96 -6.65 -8.33 -5.92
C TRP A 96 -7.42 -8.98 -4.77
N THR A 97 -8.18 -10.04 -5.07
CA THR A 97 -8.81 -10.90 -4.06
C THR A 97 -8.60 -12.39 -4.33
N PRO A 98 -8.63 -13.25 -3.29
CA PRO A 98 -8.52 -14.71 -3.45
C PRO A 98 -9.53 -15.32 -4.41
N GLU A 99 -10.72 -14.73 -4.54
CA GLU A 99 -11.78 -15.20 -5.42
C GLU A 99 -11.44 -15.00 -6.90
N GLU A 100 -10.66 -13.97 -7.25
CA GLU A 100 -10.21 -13.72 -8.63
C GLU A 100 -9.30 -14.83 -9.17
N LYS A 101 -8.74 -15.67 -8.28
CA LYS A 101 -7.94 -16.84 -8.64
C LYS A 101 -8.77 -17.93 -9.35
N LYS A 102 -10.10 -17.95 -9.19
CA LYS A 102 -10.96 -19.01 -9.77
C LYS A 102 -11.26 -18.84 -11.27
N GLY A 103 -10.78 -17.77 -11.90
CA GLY A 103 -11.11 -17.42 -13.29
C GLY A 103 -9.94 -17.43 -14.29
N LYS A 104 -8.78 -17.99 -13.94
CA LYS A 104 -7.63 -18.14 -14.86
C LYS A 104 -7.13 -19.57 -14.88
#